data_AF-A0ABD0J323-F1
#
_entry.id   AF-A0ABD0J323-F1
#
_cell.length_a   1.000
_cell.length_b   1.000
_cell.length_c   1.000
_cell.angle_alpha   90.00
_cell.angle_beta   90.00
_cell.angle_gamma   90.00
#
_symmetry.space_group_name_H-M   'P 1'
#
loop_
_entity.id
_entity.type
_entity.pdbx_description
1 polymer ?
#
loop_
_entity_poly.entity_id
_entity_poly.type
_entity_poly.pdbx_seq_one_letter_code
_entity_poly.pdbx_strand_id
1 'polypeptide(L)'
;IEQRRSRAVWSGTFATEQRDSLACAAACAARFYEMAVAAFRYVIKTSPVGSGRTALTGHIPSGVVCQNCAFPASTGPALPGYTVPGTLKVATAQKHRKVPKLGVMLVGWGGNNGTTVTAAVLANKLGLSWNTKDGERKANYYGSITHCATVCLGTNENGWDISGMNLADAMARAKVLDYGLQQMLRPHMEKLKPRPSYYSPDFIAANQESRADNVMHGTKQEIVEQIRSDIRDFKSKSGVEKVIVLWTANTERFCDVRPGLNDTAQNLLDNIRRNEAEVSPSTLFAVASILEGVTYINGAPQNTFVPGCVELAEKLKVYIAGDDFKSGQTKLKSVLVDFLVGAGIKPTSIVSYNHLGNNDGLNLSAPQTFRSKEISKSNVVDDMVASNPVLYGRDEKPDHCVVIKYVPYVGDSKRAMDEYTSQIMMGGHNTIVVHNTCEDSLLASPLILDLVILAELCERITYKTERENHFHGFNSVLSILSFLCKAPLVPAGTPVVNALFRQRACIENVLRACIGLSPVNHMLLEYKAEKIAKDLRAPAVTAEDSLVDKKEVHVNGVKNGFLKVKAPAKPLRKPTYYENRNELSEMQP
;
A
#
# COMPACT_ATOMS: atom_id res chain seq x y z
N ILE A 1 -42.84 11.64 -51.92
CA ILE A 1 -43.37 12.85 -52.60
C ILE A 1 -43.11 14.03 -51.67
N GLU A 2 -42.09 14.80 -52.05
CA GLU A 2 -41.86 16.21 -51.70
C GLU A 2 -43.16 16.98 -51.38
N GLN A 3 -43.25 17.94 -50.45
CA GLN A 3 -42.45 19.17 -50.42
C GLN A 3 -42.81 20.03 -49.18
N ARG A 4 -41.76 20.61 -48.57
CA ARG A 4 -41.61 22.00 -48.08
C ARG A 4 -42.46 22.62 -46.94
N ARG A 5 -41.69 23.00 -45.91
CA ARG A 5 -41.55 24.32 -45.25
C ARG A 5 -42.58 24.75 -44.19
N SER A 6 -42.10 24.82 -42.95
CA SER A 6 -42.12 26.06 -42.16
C SER A 6 -41.01 26.05 -41.09
N ARG A 7 -40.20 27.11 -41.07
CA ARG A 7 -39.29 27.43 -39.95
C ARG A 7 -40.15 27.93 -38.80
N ALA A 8 -40.06 27.30 -37.64
CA ALA A 8 -40.47 27.89 -36.37
C ALA A 8 -39.46 27.50 -35.28
N VAL A 9 -38.85 28.54 -34.73
CA VAL A 9 -38.07 28.67 -33.50
C VAL A 9 -38.36 27.57 -32.45
N TRP A 10 -37.35 26.77 -32.12
CA TRP A 10 -37.25 26.02 -30.86
C TRP A 10 -35.89 26.31 -30.21
N SER A 11 -35.71 27.57 -29.78
CA SER A 11 -34.78 27.93 -28.72
C SER A 11 -35.55 27.85 -27.40
N GLY A 12 -35.31 26.83 -26.58
CA GLY A 12 -35.97 26.80 -25.27
C GLY A 12 -35.90 25.54 -24.40
N THR A 13 -35.43 24.39 -24.90
CA THR A 13 -35.72 23.12 -24.18
C THR A 13 -34.53 22.17 -24.03
N PHE A 14 -33.38 22.45 -24.65
CA PHE A 14 -32.14 21.67 -24.43
C PHE A 14 -31.29 22.16 -23.24
N ALA A 15 -31.51 23.38 -22.76
CA ALA A 15 -30.76 23.94 -21.63
C ALA A 15 -31.33 23.53 -20.26
N THR A 16 -32.57 23.06 -20.21
CA THR A 16 -33.23 22.56 -19.00
C THR A 16 -32.86 21.10 -18.72
N GLU A 17 -32.80 20.21 -19.72
CA GLU A 17 -32.39 18.81 -19.50
C GLU A 17 -30.91 18.65 -19.12
N GLN A 18 -30.01 19.51 -19.62
CA GLN A 18 -28.62 19.53 -19.15
C GLN A 18 -28.47 20.12 -17.75
N ARG A 19 -29.32 21.07 -17.36
CA ARG A 19 -29.35 21.59 -15.98
C ARG A 19 -29.94 20.57 -15.01
N ASP A 20 -30.94 19.80 -15.42
CA ASP A 20 -31.54 18.74 -14.61
C ASP A 20 -30.62 17.53 -14.48
N SER A 21 -29.79 17.20 -15.48
CA SER A 21 -28.77 16.14 -15.36
C SER A 21 -27.58 16.58 -14.48
N LEU A 22 -27.18 17.85 -14.52
CA LEU A 22 -26.19 18.44 -13.61
C LEU A 22 -26.73 18.58 -12.18
N ALA A 23 -28.01 18.91 -12.01
CA ALA A 23 -28.68 18.93 -10.71
C ALA A 23 -28.88 17.52 -10.15
N CYS A 24 -29.17 16.53 -11.00
CA CYS A 24 -29.27 15.12 -10.62
C CYS A 24 -27.89 14.49 -10.31
N ALA A 25 -26.84 14.89 -11.05
CA ALA A 25 -25.45 14.52 -10.76
C ALA A 25 -24.93 15.20 -9.49
N ALA A 26 -25.30 16.46 -9.24
CA ALA A 26 -25.01 17.16 -7.99
C ALA A 26 -25.80 16.57 -6.81
N ALA A 27 -27.05 16.14 -7.01
CA ALA A 27 -27.86 15.45 -6.01
C ALA A 27 -27.39 14.01 -5.76
N CYS A 28 -26.88 13.31 -6.79
CA CYS A 28 -26.23 12.01 -6.64
C CYS A 28 -24.86 12.13 -5.98
N ALA A 29 -24.06 13.15 -6.29
CA ALA A 29 -22.80 13.45 -5.62
C ALA A 29 -23.02 13.89 -4.18
N ALA A 30 -24.08 14.67 -3.89
CA ALA A 30 -24.50 15.03 -2.55
C ALA A 30 -25.06 13.81 -1.78
N ARG A 31 -25.79 12.90 -2.43
CA ARG A 31 -26.22 11.62 -1.83
C ARG A 31 -25.07 10.64 -1.64
N PHE A 32 -24.06 10.63 -2.51
CA PHE A 32 -22.83 9.85 -2.34
C PHE A 32 -21.93 10.45 -1.26
N TYR A 33 -21.89 11.78 -1.15
CA TYR A 33 -21.23 12.49 -0.05
C TYR A 33 -21.95 12.20 1.26
N GLU A 34 -23.29 12.29 1.30
CA GLU A 34 -24.11 11.85 2.43
C GLU A 34 -23.96 10.36 2.72
N MET A 35 -23.77 9.48 1.73
CA MET A 35 -23.54 8.03 1.93
C MET A 35 -22.12 7.66 2.35
N ALA A 36 -21.09 8.38 1.88
CA ALA A 36 -19.70 8.19 2.29
C ALA A 36 -19.45 8.81 3.67
N VAL A 37 -20.03 9.99 3.92
CA VAL A 37 -20.17 10.55 5.27
C VAL A 37 -21.09 9.68 6.10
N ALA A 38 -22.11 9.00 5.54
CA ALA A 38 -22.92 8.03 6.25
C ALA A 38 -22.15 6.76 6.55
N ALA A 39 -21.24 6.26 5.71
CA ALA A 39 -20.42 5.08 5.97
C ALA A 39 -19.37 5.38 7.05
N PHE A 40 -18.75 6.57 7.01
CA PHE A 40 -17.89 7.06 8.09
C PHE A 40 -18.71 7.38 9.35
N ARG A 41 -19.93 7.91 9.21
CA ARG A 41 -20.91 8.03 10.29
C ARG A 41 -21.49 6.67 10.67
N TYR A 42 -21.41 5.59 9.92
CA TYR A 42 -22.01 4.28 10.24
C TYR A 42 -21.04 3.50 11.10
N VAL A 43 -19.74 3.59 10.77
CA VAL A 43 -18.65 3.20 11.68
C VAL A 43 -18.67 4.00 13.00
N ILE A 44 -19.21 5.23 12.98
CA ILE A 44 -19.32 6.10 14.17
C ILE A 44 -20.74 6.11 14.82
N LYS A 45 -21.81 5.69 14.14
CA LYS A 45 -23.22 5.80 14.62
C LYS A 45 -23.73 4.57 15.33
N THR A 46 -23.02 3.45 15.33
CA THR A 46 -23.42 2.29 16.14
C THR A 46 -22.24 1.67 16.87
N SER A 47 -21.63 2.47 17.74
CA SER A 47 -21.26 2.04 19.08
C SER A 47 -20.90 3.28 19.89
N PRO A 48 -21.73 3.75 20.84
CA PRO A 48 -21.15 4.39 21.99
C PRO A 48 -20.24 3.33 22.60
N VAL A 49 -18.92 3.44 22.37
CA VAL A 49 -17.98 2.62 23.12
C VAL A 49 -18.18 3.08 24.57
N GLY A 50 -18.93 2.29 25.33
CA GLY A 50 -19.16 2.44 26.77
C GLY A 50 -17.88 2.18 27.55
N SER A 51 -16.75 2.68 27.07
CA SER A 51 -15.54 2.79 27.86
C SER A 51 -15.59 4.17 28.52
N GLY A 52 -15.40 4.24 29.84
CA GLY A 52 -15.16 5.51 30.54
C GLY A 52 -13.84 6.21 30.12
N ARG A 53 -13.31 5.90 28.93
CA ARG A 53 -12.01 6.35 28.40
C ARG A 53 -12.11 7.24 27.18
N THR A 54 -13.33 7.54 26.71
CA THR A 54 -13.58 8.41 25.55
C THR A 54 -14.51 9.57 25.95
N ALA A 55 -14.01 10.80 25.90
CA ALA A 55 -14.81 12.01 26.14
C ALA A 55 -15.05 12.75 24.81
N LEU A 56 -16.31 12.99 24.44
CA LEU A 56 -16.66 13.73 23.22
C LEU A 56 -16.47 15.24 23.43
N THR A 57 -15.25 15.73 23.24
CA THR A 57 -14.99 17.16 22.99
C THR A 57 -14.53 17.31 21.53
N GLY A 58 -14.16 18.48 21.02
CA GLY A 58 -13.66 18.65 19.63
C GLY A 58 -12.45 17.75 19.25
N HIS A 59 -11.86 17.07 20.24
CA HIS A 59 -10.86 16.02 20.15
C HIS A 59 -11.46 14.67 20.57
N ILE A 60 -10.97 13.55 20.03
CA ILE A 60 -11.23 12.21 20.60
C ILE A 60 -10.04 11.88 21.51
N PRO A 61 -10.07 12.21 22.82
CA PRO A 61 -9.18 11.60 23.78
C PRO A 61 -9.57 10.13 23.90
N SER A 62 -8.62 9.24 23.62
CA SER A 62 -8.74 7.82 23.94
C SER A 62 -7.51 7.37 24.71
N GLY A 63 -7.73 6.63 25.80
CA GLY A 63 -6.66 6.04 26.60
C GLY A 63 -6.48 4.56 26.27
N VAL A 64 -5.33 4.18 25.72
CA VAL A 64 -4.95 2.78 25.51
C VAL A 64 -3.65 2.46 26.24
N VAL A 65 -3.63 1.29 26.86
CA VAL A 65 -2.46 0.76 27.55
C VAL A 65 -1.67 -0.11 26.57
N CYS A 66 -0.51 0.39 26.13
CA CYS A 66 0.46 -0.39 25.38
C CYS A 66 1.42 -1.06 26.36
N GLN A 67 1.43 -2.39 26.39
CA GLN A 67 2.39 -3.17 27.17
C GLN A 67 3.44 -3.74 26.22
N ASN A 68 4.71 -3.64 26.61
CA ASN A 68 5.82 -4.27 25.90
C ASN A 68 6.75 -4.95 26.91
N CYS A 69 7.49 -5.96 26.49
CA CYS A 69 8.51 -6.64 27.30
C CYS A 69 9.91 -6.31 26.75
N ALA A 70 10.87 -6.02 27.63
CA ALA A 70 12.27 -5.77 27.26
C ALA A 70 13.13 -6.91 27.80
N PHE A 71 14.08 -7.35 26.99
CA PHE A 71 15.02 -8.41 27.34
C PHE A 71 16.41 -7.78 27.53
N PRO A 72 17.01 -7.85 28.72
CA PRO A 72 18.43 -7.55 28.85
C PRO A 72 19.24 -8.63 28.12
N ALA A 73 20.21 -8.23 27.30
CA ALA A 73 21.16 -9.16 26.70
C ALA A 73 22.03 -9.78 27.80
N SER A 74 21.78 -11.05 28.17
CA SER A 74 22.60 -11.75 29.16
C SER A 74 23.80 -12.45 28.51
N THR A 75 25.00 -12.07 28.92
CA THR A 75 26.25 -12.79 28.65
C THR A 75 26.49 -13.89 29.69
N GLY A 76 25.58 -14.88 29.78
CA GLY A 76 25.78 -16.01 30.70
C GLY A 76 24.66 -17.07 30.67
N PRO A 77 24.91 -18.28 31.21
CA PRO A 77 24.01 -19.45 31.11
C PRO A 77 22.80 -19.42 32.07
N ALA A 78 22.53 -18.30 32.74
CA ALA A 78 21.36 -18.16 33.61
C ALA A 78 20.18 -17.59 32.80
N LEU A 79 19.00 -18.22 32.92
CA LEU A 79 17.74 -17.70 32.36
C LEU A 79 17.57 -16.23 32.79
N PRO A 80 17.50 -15.26 31.85
CA PRO A 80 17.42 -13.86 32.20
C PRO A 80 16.13 -13.58 32.94
N GLY A 81 16.24 -12.95 34.11
CA GLY A 81 15.09 -12.46 34.87
C GLY A 81 14.27 -11.49 34.01
N TYR A 82 12.97 -11.76 33.89
CA TYR A 82 12.05 -10.91 33.14
C TYR A 82 11.95 -9.54 33.80
N THR A 83 12.29 -8.49 33.06
CA THR A 83 11.98 -7.12 33.47
C THR A 83 10.89 -6.62 32.54
N VAL A 84 9.69 -6.36 33.05
CA VAL A 84 8.62 -5.73 32.27
C VAL A 84 8.95 -4.23 32.23
N PRO A 85 9.41 -3.66 31.09
CA PRO A 85 9.53 -2.22 30.95
C PRO A 85 8.13 -1.61 31.10
N GLY A 86 8.08 -0.43 31.69
CA GLY A 86 6.85 0.19 32.15
C GLY A 86 5.74 0.22 31.10
N THR A 87 4.50 0.09 31.57
CA THR A 87 3.28 0.27 30.81
C THR A 87 3.27 1.64 30.10
N LEU A 88 3.24 1.65 28.77
CA LEU A 88 3.08 2.87 27.98
C LEU A 88 1.57 3.17 27.86
N LYS A 89 1.01 3.95 28.78
CA LYS A 89 -0.36 4.45 28.59
C LYS A 89 -0.32 5.60 27.61
N VAL A 90 -0.92 5.39 26.44
CA VAL A 90 -0.98 6.34 25.34
C VAL A 90 -2.34 7.02 25.40
N ALA A 91 -2.35 8.33 25.66
CA ALA A 91 -3.50 9.16 25.34
C ALA A 91 -3.33 9.60 23.88
N THR A 92 -4.23 9.16 23.00
CA THR A 92 -4.24 9.68 21.63
C THR A 92 -5.20 10.86 21.56
N ALA A 93 -4.82 11.88 20.82
CA ALA A 93 -5.68 12.98 20.44
C ALA A 93 -5.52 13.20 18.94
N GLN A 94 -6.64 13.12 18.23
CA GLN A 94 -6.69 13.60 16.85
C GLN A 94 -6.70 15.13 16.88
N LYS A 95 -5.60 15.76 16.47
CA LYS A 95 -5.43 17.22 16.51
C LYS A 95 -6.53 17.95 15.73
N HIS A 96 -6.97 17.36 14.60
CA HIS A 96 -8.06 17.85 13.76
C HIS A 96 -8.95 16.71 13.24
N ARG A 97 -10.27 16.77 13.52
CA ARG A 97 -11.27 15.84 12.95
C ARG A 97 -11.55 16.09 11.47
N LYS A 98 -11.36 17.33 11.02
CA LYS A 98 -11.53 17.73 9.62
C LYS A 98 -10.41 17.11 8.79
N VAL A 99 -10.77 16.27 7.82
CA VAL A 99 -9.84 15.79 6.80
C VAL A 99 -9.52 16.95 5.87
N PRO A 100 -8.24 17.30 5.66
CA PRO A 100 -7.86 18.42 4.82
C PRO A 100 -8.11 18.13 3.35
N LYS A 101 -8.27 19.18 2.55
CA LYS A 101 -8.12 19.04 1.09
C LYS A 101 -6.66 18.71 0.80
N LEU A 102 -6.39 17.47 0.41
CA LEU A 102 -5.04 16.95 0.22
C LEU A 102 -4.60 17.11 -1.24
N GLY A 103 -3.42 17.70 -1.44
CA GLY A 103 -2.69 17.68 -2.70
C GLY A 103 -1.63 16.59 -2.68
N VAL A 104 -1.45 15.91 -3.82
CA VAL A 104 -0.41 14.90 -3.99
C VAL A 104 0.40 15.28 -5.20
N MET A 105 1.71 15.43 -5.04
CA MET A 105 2.63 15.70 -6.15
C MET A 105 3.50 14.48 -6.38
N LEU A 106 3.39 13.91 -7.58
CA LEU A 106 4.13 12.72 -7.97
C LEU A 106 5.38 13.11 -8.77
N VAL A 107 6.54 12.63 -8.35
CA VAL A 107 7.74 12.61 -9.20
C VAL A 107 7.65 11.38 -10.09
N GLY A 108 7.71 11.54 -11.41
CA GLY A 108 7.39 10.48 -12.38
C GLY A 108 5.90 10.38 -12.71
N TRP A 109 5.18 11.51 -12.72
CA TRP A 109 3.72 11.53 -12.89
C TRP A 109 3.25 10.97 -14.25
N GLY A 110 4.05 11.14 -15.30
CA GLY A 110 3.81 10.57 -16.63
C GLY A 110 4.20 9.09 -16.75
N GLY A 111 4.74 8.47 -15.69
CA GLY A 111 5.04 7.04 -15.64
C GLY A 111 3.78 6.15 -15.66
N ASN A 112 3.98 4.84 -15.77
CA ASN A 112 2.89 3.87 -15.74
C ASN A 112 2.05 4.00 -14.46
N ASN A 113 2.71 4.08 -13.30
CA ASN A 113 2.02 4.23 -12.02
C ASN A 113 1.30 5.59 -11.88
N GLY A 114 1.97 6.68 -12.26
CA GLY A 114 1.45 8.04 -12.14
C GLY A 114 0.22 8.30 -13.01
N THR A 115 0.25 7.82 -14.25
CA THR A 115 -0.90 7.89 -15.17
C THR A 115 -2.05 7.01 -14.68
N THR A 116 -1.75 5.78 -14.25
CA THR A 116 -2.74 4.80 -13.79
C THR A 116 -3.46 5.27 -12.52
N VAL A 117 -2.74 5.79 -11.52
CA VAL A 117 -3.35 6.29 -10.28
C VAL A 117 -4.22 7.53 -10.54
N THR A 118 -3.78 8.40 -11.46
CA THR A 118 -4.56 9.58 -11.87
C THR A 118 -5.85 9.18 -12.60
N ALA A 119 -5.74 8.26 -13.55
CA ALA A 119 -6.86 7.69 -14.28
C ALA A 119 -7.86 6.99 -13.35
N ALA A 120 -7.38 6.19 -12.40
CA ALA A 120 -8.21 5.49 -11.42
C ALA A 120 -9.04 6.48 -10.58
N VAL A 121 -8.44 7.58 -10.13
CA VAL A 121 -9.16 8.58 -9.34
C VAL A 121 -10.17 9.35 -10.17
N LEU A 122 -9.84 9.73 -11.41
CA LEU A 122 -10.80 10.37 -12.31
C LEU A 122 -11.97 9.44 -12.64
N ALA A 123 -11.69 8.17 -12.98
CA ALA A 123 -12.72 7.19 -13.31
C ALA A 123 -13.70 6.96 -12.14
N ASN A 124 -13.17 6.81 -10.93
CA ASN A 124 -13.99 6.66 -9.73
C ASN A 124 -14.77 7.94 -9.38
N LYS A 125 -14.13 9.13 -9.51
CA LYS A 125 -14.79 10.42 -9.27
C LYS A 125 -15.96 10.67 -10.23
N LEU A 126 -15.81 10.28 -11.49
CA LEU A 126 -16.82 10.44 -12.53
C LEU A 126 -17.84 9.28 -12.55
N GLY A 127 -17.65 8.25 -11.71
CA GLY A 127 -18.54 7.08 -11.65
C GLY A 127 -18.57 6.28 -12.96
N LEU A 128 -17.44 6.20 -13.67
CA LEU A 128 -17.39 5.60 -15.00
C LEU A 128 -17.62 4.09 -14.97
N SER A 129 -18.34 3.61 -15.99
CA SER A 129 -18.42 2.20 -16.38
C SER A 129 -18.03 2.06 -17.84
N TRP A 130 -17.41 0.93 -18.21
CA TRP A 130 -17.00 0.64 -19.58
C TRP A 130 -17.24 -0.83 -19.92
N ASN A 131 -17.55 -1.10 -21.18
CA ASN A 131 -17.71 -2.47 -21.65
C ASN A 131 -16.34 -3.11 -21.93
N THR A 132 -16.18 -4.33 -21.44
CA THR A 132 -15.07 -5.23 -21.78
C THR A 132 -15.63 -6.46 -22.50
N LYS A 133 -14.75 -7.32 -23.02
CA LYS A 133 -15.15 -8.61 -23.59
C LYS A 133 -15.92 -9.51 -22.60
N ASP A 134 -15.71 -9.30 -21.30
CA ASP A 134 -16.31 -10.08 -20.21
C ASP A 134 -17.55 -9.37 -19.60
N GLY A 135 -18.06 -8.33 -20.26
CA GLY A 135 -19.19 -7.53 -19.82
C GLY A 135 -18.80 -6.15 -19.28
N GLU A 136 -19.79 -5.46 -18.73
CA GLU A 136 -19.60 -4.13 -18.16
C GLU A 136 -18.72 -4.19 -16.90
N ARG A 137 -17.76 -3.26 -16.81
CA ARG A 137 -16.94 -3.00 -15.64
C ARG A 137 -17.24 -1.62 -15.11
N LYS A 138 -17.16 -1.47 -13.78
CA LYS A 138 -17.32 -0.18 -13.09
C LYS A 138 -16.02 0.18 -12.37
N ALA A 139 -15.67 1.47 -12.39
CA ALA A 139 -14.53 2.00 -11.68
C ALA A 139 -14.61 1.64 -10.18
N ASN A 140 -13.49 1.20 -9.62
CA ASN A 140 -13.33 0.83 -8.21
C ASN A 140 -11.87 1.06 -7.76
N TYR A 141 -11.57 0.78 -6.49
CA TYR A 141 -10.23 0.89 -5.90
C TYR A 141 -9.72 -0.44 -5.35
N TYR A 142 -10.03 -1.56 -6.00
CA TYR A 142 -9.55 -2.87 -5.56
C TYR A 142 -8.00 -2.90 -5.47
N GLY A 143 -7.49 -3.60 -4.45
CA GLY A 143 -6.07 -3.64 -4.12
C GLY A 143 -5.62 -2.61 -3.07
N SER A 144 -6.43 -1.59 -2.78
CA SER A 144 -6.17 -0.64 -1.69
C SER A 144 -6.72 -1.17 -0.36
N ILE A 145 -5.93 -1.07 0.71
CA ILE A 145 -6.36 -1.44 2.07
C ILE A 145 -7.19 -0.35 2.76
N THR A 146 -7.07 0.90 2.31
CA THR A 146 -7.84 2.03 2.84
C THR A 146 -9.13 2.27 2.06
N HIS A 147 -9.19 1.92 0.76
CA HIS A 147 -10.26 2.33 -0.17
C HIS A 147 -11.42 1.36 -0.37
N CYS A 148 -11.88 0.81 0.75
CA CYS A 148 -13.32 0.75 1.05
C CYS A 148 -13.85 2.09 1.64
N ALA A 149 -13.10 3.19 1.50
CA ALA A 149 -13.43 4.60 1.78
C ALA A 149 -12.75 5.52 0.72
N THR A 150 -12.92 6.86 0.72
CA THR A 150 -12.53 7.77 -0.40
C THR A 150 -11.42 8.79 -0.07
N VAL A 151 -10.59 9.12 -1.07
CA VAL A 151 -9.46 10.07 -1.06
C VAL A 151 -9.39 10.81 -2.38
N CYS A 152 -9.20 12.10 -2.23
CA CYS A 152 -9.02 13.04 -3.32
C CYS A 152 -7.52 13.10 -3.63
N LEU A 153 -7.09 12.57 -4.79
CA LEU A 153 -5.89 13.12 -5.41
C LEU A 153 -6.26 14.55 -5.81
N GLY A 154 -5.50 15.52 -5.32
CA GLY A 154 -5.76 16.95 -5.51
C GLY A 154 -6.28 17.25 -6.91
N THR A 155 -7.38 18.00 -6.99
CA THR A 155 -8.18 18.19 -8.22
C THR A 155 -7.48 18.97 -9.33
N ASN A 156 -6.18 19.27 -9.22
CA ASN A 156 -5.47 20.19 -10.09
C ASN A 156 -4.10 19.62 -10.52
N GLU A 157 -4.06 19.07 -11.72
CA GLU A 157 -3.01 19.24 -12.76
C GLU A 157 -1.51 19.33 -12.40
N ASN A 158 -0.96 18.68 -11.37
CA ASN A 158 0.44 18.94 -10.99
C ASN A 158 1.21 17.70 -10.46
N GLY A 159 2.35 17.45 -11.09
CA GLY A 159 3.39 16.47 -10.76
C GLY A 159 4.55 16.70 -11.72
N TRP A 160 5.70 16.05 -11.50
CA TRP A 160 6.90 16.22 -12.33
C TRP A 160 7.16 14.96 -13.15
N ASP A 161 7.67 15.11 -14.37
CA ASP A 161 8.21 14.00 -15.16
C ASP A 161 9.30 14.56 -16.08
N ILE A 162 10.35 13.76 -16.32
CA ILE A 162 11.40 14.11 -17.29
C ILE A 162 10.86 14.11 -18.72
N SER A 163 9.68 13.52 -18.96
CA SER A 163 8.94 13.57 -20.22
C SER A 163 7.79 14.59 -20.17
N GLY A 164 7.67 15.45 -21.18
CA GLY A 164 6.62 16.46 -21.33
C GLY A 164 5.30 15.92 -21.88
N MET A 165 5.21 14.60 -22.10
CA MET A 165 4.02 13.91 -22.62
C MET A 165 2.82 14.13 -21.68
N ASN A 166 1.67 14.51 -22.25
CA ASN A 166 0.43 14.63 -21.47
C ASN A 166 -0.04 13.26 -20.97
N LEU A 167 -0.90 13.26 -19.95
CA LEU A 167 -1.29 12.00 -19.31
C LEU A 167 -2.19 11.10 -20.16
N ALA A 168 -2.93 11.62 -21.14
CA ALA A 168 -3.70 10.75 -22.03
C ALA A 168 -2.78 9.94 -22.94
N ASP A 169 -1.78 10.59 -23.53
CA ASP A 169 -0.78 9.90 -24.36
C ASP A 169 0.13 9.00 -23.51
N ALA A 170 0.45 9.43 -22.29
CA ALA A 170 1.21 8.61 -21.35
C ALA A 170 0.43 7.38 -20.87
N MET A 171 -0.89 7.48 -20.68
CA MET A 171 -1.79 6.35 -20.40
C MET A 171 -1.82 5.36 -21.57
N ALA A 172 -1.90 5.87 -22.80
CA ALA A 172 -1.83 5.03 -24.01
C ALA A 172 -0.47 4.32 -24.14
N ARG A 173 0.63 5.03 -23.85
CA ARG A 173 2.00 4.48 -23.80
C ARG A 173 2.13 3.39 -22.74
N ALA A 174 1.52 3.59 -21.57
CA ALA A 174 1.63 2.66 -20.44
C ALA A 174 0.94 1.32 -20.71
N LYS A 175 -0.11 1.28 -21.55
CA LYS A 175 -0.85 0.07 -21.94
C LYS A 175 -1.39 -0.73 -20.75
N VAL A 176 -1.87 -0.04 -19.72
CA VAL A 176 -2.40 -0.64 -18.49
C VAL A 176 -3.92 -0.77 -18.53
N LEU A 177 -4.62 0.30 -18.88
CA LEU A 177 -6.08 0.39 -18.79
C LEU A 177 -6.77 -0.09 -20.06
N ASP A 178 -7.99 -0.61 -19.93
CA ASP A 178 -8.82 -1.00 -21.07
C ASP A 178 -9.05 0.17 -22.04
N TYR A 179 -9.02 -0.11 -23.34
CA TYR A 179 -9.16 0.91 -24.38
C TYR A 179 -10.44 1.75 -24.25
N GLY A 180 -11.58 1.13 -23.94
CA GLY A 180 -12.84 1.84 -23.73
C GLY A 180 -12.75 2.87 -22.61
N LEU A 181 -12.13 2.50 -21.48
CA LEU A 181 -11.87 3.42 -20.37
C LEU A 181 -10.91 4.54 -20.78
N GLN A 182 -9.85 4.23 -21.54
CA GLN A 182 -8.92 5.25 -22.02
C GLN A 182 -9.64 6.32 -22.86
N GLN A 183 -10.55 5.92 -23.77
CA GLN A 183 -11.31 6.86 -24.59
C GLN A 183 -12.19 7.79 -23.74
N MET A 184 -12.84 7.24 -22.71
CA MET A 184 -13.67 8.03 -21.79
C MET A 184 -12.84 9.01 -20.96
N LEU A 185 -11.61 8.65 -20.59
CA LEU A 185 -10.72 9.47 -19.78
C LEU A 185 -9.93 10.50 -20.59
N ARG A 186 -9.75 10.29 -21.90
CA ARG A 186 -8.93 11.16 -22.75
C ARG A 186 -9.27 12.66 -22.65
N PRO A 187 -10.54 13.11 -22.71
CA PRO A 187 -10.89 14.53 -22.59
C PRO A 187 -10.49 15.17 -21.25
N HIS A 188 -10.29 14.34 -20.22
CA HIS A 188 -9.87 14.76 -18.89
C HIS A 188 -8.35 14.69 -18.71
N MET A 189 -7.68 13.72 -19.34
CA MET A 189 -6.25 13.46 -19.15
C MET A 189 -5.34 14.19 -20.14
N GLU A 190 -5.84 14.56 -21.32
CA GLU A 190 -5.03 15.24 -22.36
C GLU A 190 -4.56 16.64 -21.96
N LYS A 191 -5.30 17.28 -21.04
CA LYS A 191 -4.99 18.61 -20.50
C LYS A 191 -3.94 18.55 -19.40
N LEU A 192 -3.69 17.37 -18.84
CA LEU A 192 -2.78 17.16 -17.72
C LEU A 192 -1.36 16.96 -18.25
N LYS A 193 -0.49 17.95 -18.03
CA LYS A 193 0.92 17.90 -18.44
C LYS A 193 1.85 17.96 -17.23
N PRO A 194 2.88 17.09 -17.14
CA PRO A 194 3.87 17.17 -16.07
C PRO A 194 4.70 18.45 -16.13
N ARG A 195 5.08 18.96 -14.96
CA ARG A 195 6.11 19.98 -14.80
C ARG A 195 7.49 19.40 -15.14
N PRO A 196 8.45 20.23 -15.60
CA PRO A 196 9.82 19.78 -15.83
C PRO A 196 10.40 19.15 -14.56
N SER A 197 11.07 18.00 -14.67
CA SER A 197 11.72 17.34 -13.53
C SER A 197 13.24 17.55 -13.58
N TYR A 198 13.95 17.31 -12.47
CA TYR A 198 15.41 17.21 -12.54
C TYR A 198 15.83 15.85 -13.12
N TYR A 199 16.73 15.88 -14.08
CA TYR A 199 17.31 14.70 -14.73
C TYR A 199 18.82 14.71 -14.52
N SER A 200 19.34 13.61 -13.97
CA SER A 200 20.78 13.37 -13.88
C SER A 200 21.08 12.04 -14.57
N PRO A 201 21.76 12.05 -15.74
CA PRO A 201 22.03 10.86 -16.53
C PRO A 201 22.74 9.75 -15.75
N ASP A 202 23.61 10.12 -14.81
CA ASP A 202 24.43 9.19 -14.03
C ASP A 202 23.64 8.40 -12.97
N PHE A 203 22.41 8.80 -12.66
CA PHE A 203 21.62 8.18 -11.61
C PHE A 203 20.58 7.18 -12.12
N ILE A 204 20.18 7.23 -13.39
CA ILE A 204 19.23 6.29 -13.99
C ILE A 204 19.85 5.61 -15.22
N ALA A 205 19.14 4.66 -15.83
CA ALA A 205 19.68 3.98 -17.01
C ALA A 205 19.89 4.95 -18.19
N ALA A 206 21.01 4.84 -18.90
CA ALA A 206 21.31 5.68 -20.07
C ALA A 206 20.23 5.59 -21.16
N ASN A 207 19.51 4.47 -21.22
CA ASN A 207 18.38 4.27 -22.14
C ASN A 207 17.15 5.17 -21.87
N GLN A 208 17.21 6.03 -20.84
CA GLN A 208 16.19 7.04 -20.54
C GLN A 208 16.47 8.40 -21.19
N GLU A 209 17.65 8.60 -21.80
CA GLU A 209 18.06 9.89 -22.40
C GLU A 209 17.04 10.40 -23.43
N SER A 210 16.58 9.54 -24.34
CA SER A 210 15.61 9.90 -25.37
C SER A 210 14.21 10.26 -24.84
N ARG A 211 13.93 9.93 -23.57
CA ARG A 211 12.68 10.27 -22.88
C ARG A 211 12.74 11.64 -22.18
N ALA A 212 13.95 12.15 -21.90
CA ALA A 212 14.16 13.35 -21.10
C ALA A 212 14.05 14.64 -21.94
N ASP A 213 12.83 15.05 -22.28
CA ASP A 213 12.53 16.28 -23.04
C ASP A 213 11.92 17.43 -22.19
N ASN A 214 11.71 17.19 -20.88
CA ASN A 214 11.06 18.12 -19.95
C ASN A 214 11.88 18.23 -18.65
N VAL A 215 13.01 18.92 -18.74
CA VAL A 215 14.06 18.92 -17.71
C VAL A 215 14.28 20.31 -17.11
N MET A 216 14.49 20.37 -15.80
CA MET A 216 14.98 21.57 -15.11
C MET A 216 16.49 21.74 -15.29
N HIS A 217 16.95 22.96 -15.55
CA HIS A 217 18.37 23.29 -15.71
C HIS A 217 18.85 24.20 -14.58
N GLY A 218 20.10 24.02 -14.14
CA GLY A 218 20.71 24.81 -13.09
C GLY A 218 21.59 23.97 -12.16
N THR A 219 22.18 24.64 -11.17
CA THR A 219 22.87 24.02 -10.04
C THR A 219 21.88 23.27 -9.14
N LYS A 220 22.33 22.28 -8.40
CA LYS A 220 21.49 21.51 -7.46
C LYS A 220 20.77 22.40 -6.45
N GLN A 221 21.38 23.52 -6.04
CA GLN A 221 20.73 24.50 -5.17
C GLN A 221 19.57 25.22 -5.86
N GLU A 222 19.73 25.63 -7.12
CA GLU A 222 18.65 26.24 -7.92
C GLU A 222 17.52 25.24 -8.16
N ILE A 223 17.86 23.96 -8.42
CA ILE A 223 16.89 22.88 -8.56
C ILE A 223 16.08 22.68 -7.28
N VAL A 224 16.73 22.63 -6.11
CA VAL A 224 16.02 22.53 -4.82
C VAL A 224 15.07 23.72 -4.67
N GLU A 225 15.50 24.94 -4.94
CA GLU A 225 14.63 26.12 -4.82
C GLU A 225 13.47 26.10 -5.84
N GLN A 226 13.71 25.61 -7.06
CA GLN A 226 12.66 25.42 -8.07
C GLN A 226 11.61 24.41 -7.61
N ILE A 227 12.01 23.26 -7.05
CA ILE A 227 11.09 22.25 -6.50
C ILE A 227 10.29 22.84 -5.34
N ARG A 228 10.94 23.59 -4.45
CA ARG A 228 10.26 24.29 -3.34
C ARG A 228 9.26 25.33 -3.85
N SER A 229 9.62 26.07 -4.90
CA SER A 229 8.73 27.02 -5.58
C SER A 229 7.52 26.30 -6.17
N ASP A 230 7.72 25.17 -6.85
CA ASP A 230 6.64 24.35 -7.42
C ASP A 230 5.68 23.82 -6.35
N ILE A 231 6.18 23.39 -5.19
CA ILE A 231 5.34 22.94 -4.05
C ILE A 231 4.46 24.09 -3.55
N ARG A 232 5.04 25.30 -3.37
CA ARG A 232 4.30 26.50 -2.93
C ARG A 232 3.29 26.96 -3.98
N ASP A 233 3.67 26.94 -5.25
CA ASP A 233 2.80 27.29 -6.39
C ASP A 233 1.60 26.33 -6.48
N PHE A 234 1.86 25.02 -6.39
CA PHE A 234 0.80 24.02 -6.37
C PHE A 234 -0.16 24.22 -5.20
N LYS A 235 0.37 24.41 -3.99
CA LYS A 235 -0.45 24.62 -2.79
C LYS A 235 -1.36 25.84 -2.93
N SER A 236 -0.81 26.96 -3.41
CA SER A 236 -1.56 28.22 -3.57
C SER A 236 -2.62 28.13 -4.68
N LYS A 237 -2.28 27.62 -5.87
CA LYS A 237 -3.21 27.55 -7.02
C LYS A 237 -4.33 26.53 -6.85
N SER A 238 -4.09 25.42 -6.13
CA SER A 238 -5.08 24.35 -5.97
C SER A 238 -6.03 24.57 -4.78
N GLY A 239 -5.69 25.49 -3.88
CA GLY A 239 -6.40 25.70 -2.62
C GLY A 239 -6.40 24.48 -1.71
N VAL A 240 -5.40 23.59 -1.84
CA VAL A 240 -5.22 22.44 -0.94
C VAL A 240 -4.64 22.92 0.39
N GLU A 241 -5.09 22.29 1.48
CA GLU A 241 -4.63 22.63 2.83
C GLU A 241 -3.29 21.94 3.15
N LYS A 242 -3.08 20.75 2.57
CA LYS A 242 -1.88 19.93 2.75
C LYS A 242 -1.35 19.43 1.41
N VAL A 243 -0.05 19.14 1.37
CA VAL A 243 0.62 18.51 0.22
C VAL A 243 1.44 17.33 0.74
N ILE A 244 1.47 16.23 -0.02
CA ILE A 244 2.40 15.11 0.14
C ILE A 244 3.13 14.94 -1.20
N VAL A 245 4.45 14.76 -1.14
CA VAL A 245 5.28 14.43 -2.30
C VAL A 245 5.59 12.94 -2.29
N LEU A 246 5.46 12.28 -3.44
CA LEU A 246 5.77 10.86 -3.57
C LEU A 246 6.60 10.59 -4.82
N TRP A 247 7.68 9.83 -4.66
CA TRP A 247 8.52 9.37 -5.76
C TRP A 247 7.96 8.09 -6.37
N THR A 248 7.60 8.16 -7.66
CA THR A 248 7.21 7.01 -8.50
C THR A 248 7.89 7.06 -9.87
N ALA A 249 9.02 7.77 -9.95
CA ALA A 249 9.85 7.86 -11.13
C ALA A 249 10.77 6.63 -11.24
N ASN A 250 11.66 6.66 -12.22
CA ASN A 250 12.64 5.61 -12.44
C ASN A 250 13.42 5.26 -11.17
N THR A 251 13.76 3.98 -11.04
CA THR A 251 14.69 3.52 -10.02
C THR A 251 16.07 4.12 -10.30
N GLU A 252 16.63 4.80 -9.31
CA GLU A 252 18.00 5.31 -9.37
C GLU A 252 19.01 4.25 -8.87
N ARG A 253 20.29 4.41 -9.23
CA ARG A 253 21.38 3.72 -8.53
C ARG A 253 21.49 4.22 -7.09
N PHE A 254 22.15 3.45 -6.23
CA PHE A 254 22.49 3.93 -4.89
C PHE A 254 23.51 5.08 -4.96
N CYS A 255 23.36 6.04 -4.04
CA CYS A 255 24.37 7.03 -3.73
C CYS A 255 25.37 6.45 -2.72
N ASP A 256 26.63 6.85 -2.80
CA ASP A 256 27.61 6.59 -1.74
C ASP A 256 27.21 7.28 -0.44
N VAL A 257 27.40 6.60 0.69
CA VAL A 257 27.22 7.17 2.03
C VAL A 257 28.56 7.21 2.73
N ARG A 258 29.07 8.41 3.02
CA ARG A 258 30.37 8.60 3.66
C ARG A 258 30.45 9.89 4.49
N PRO A 259 31.33 9.93 5.51
CA PRO A 259 31.54 11.13 6.31
C PRO A 259 31.88 12.36 5.46
N GLY A 260 31.29 13.51 5.79
CA GLY A 260 31.50 14.78 5.07
C GLY A 260 30.71 14.94 3.76
N LEU A 261 30.03 13.89 3.28
CA LEU A 261 29.17 13.96 2.08
C LEU A 261 27.69 14.16 2.47
N ASN A 262 27.09 13.14 3.05
CA ASN A 262 25.65 13.04 3.30
C ASN A 262 25.34 12.31 4.62
N ASP A 263 26.33 12.26 5.51
CA ASP A 263 26.27 11.72 6.86
C ASP A 263 25.52 12.61 7.85
N THR A 264 25.51 13.93 7.62
CA THR A 264 24.77 14.90 8.44
C THR A 264 23.93 15.85 7.58
N ALA A 265 22.88 16.42 8.17
CA ALA A 265 22.01 17.39 7.52
C ALA A 265 22.79 18.61 7.01
N GLN A 266 23.80 19.07 7.77
CA GLN A 266 24.63 20.19 7.38
C GLN A 266 25.50 19.84 6.17
N ASN A 267 26.19 18.69 6.20
CA ASN A 267 27.04 18.24 5.10
C ASN A 267 26.22 18.03 3.82
N LEU A 268 25.03 17.44 3.93
CA LEU A 268 24.13 17.26 2.78
C LEU A 268 23.75 18.60 2.13
N LEU A 269 23.34 19.59 2.94
CA LEU A 269 22.98 20.92 2.44
C LEU A 269 24.18 21.70 1.89
N ASP A 270 25.36 21.56 2.49
CA ASP A 270 26.62 22.14 1.98
C ASP A 270 26.97 21.55 0.60
N ASN A 271 26.83 20.23 0.43
CA ASN A 271 27.16 19.53 -0.81
C ASN A 271 26.14 19.80 -1.93
N ILE A 272 24.86 20.02 -1.59
CA ILE A 272 23.88 20.58 -2.54
C ILE A 272 24.33 21.95 -3.05
N ARG A 273 24.77 22.85 -2.15
CA ARG A 273 25.27 24.19 -2.52
C ARG A 273 26.54 24.13 -3.36
N ARG A 274 27.40 23.14 -3.14
CA ARG A 274 28.62 22.90 -3.91
C ARG A 274 28.38 22.14 -5.22
N ASN A 275 27.13 21.80 -5.53
CA ASN A 275 26.76 21.06 -6.72
C ASN A 275 27.45 19.68 -6.80
N GLU A 276 27.69 19.05 -5.65
CA GLU A 276 28.40 17.78 -5.51
C GLU A 276 27.71 16.67 -6.30
N ALA A 277 28.46 15.88 -7.07
CA ALA A 277 27.91 14.92 -8.03
C ALA A 277 27.06 13.83 -7.35
N GLU A 278 27.50 13.35 -6.19
CA GLU A 278 26.93 12.22 -5.45
C GLU A 278 25.69 12.60 -4.59
N VAL A 279 24.88 13.51 -5.11
CA VAL A 279 23.57 13.91 -4.56
C VAL A 279 22.52 13.66 -5.65
N SER A 280 21.72 12.62 -5.48
CA SER A 280 20.74 12.21 -6.50
C SER A 280 19.56 13.17 -6.65
N PRO A 281 18.86 13.14 -7.80
CA PRO A 281 17.57 13.82 -7.97
C PRO A 281 16.56 13.48 -6.86
N SER A 282 16.40 12.20 -6.49
CA SER A 282 15.51 11.82 -5.39
C SER A 282 15.86 12.51 -4.07
N THR A 283 17.15 12.65 -3.76
CA THR A 283 17.64 13.37 -2.58
C THR A 283 17.27 14.86 -2.63
N LEU A 284 17.37 15.50 -3.79
CA LEU A 284 16.96 16.90 -3.96
C LEU A 284 15.45 17.09 -3.72
N PHE A 285 14.61 16.20 -4.24
CA PHE A 285 13.17 16.24 -3.99
C PHE A 285 12.83 15.99 -2.51
N ALA A 286 13.51 15.06 -1.86
CA ALA A 286 13.34 14.80 -0.42
C ALA A 286 13.70 16.03 0.41
N VAL A 287 14.89 16.62 0.17
CA VAL A 287 15.35 17.82 0.86
C VAL A 287 14.40 19.00 0.62
N ALA A 288 13.99 19.25 -0.63
CA ALA A 288 13.04 20.31 -0.95
C ALA A 288 11.70 20.13 -0.23
N SER A 289 11.17 18.91 -0.18
CA SER A 289 9.91 18.60 0.50
C SER A 289 10.03 18.82 2.01
N ILE A 290 11.12 18.35 2.62
CA ILE A 290 11.39 18.54 4.06
C ILE A 290 11.52 20.03 4.40
N LEU A 291 12.22 20.82 3.57
CA LEU A 291 12.35 22.27 3.78
C LEU A 291 11.02 23.03 3.65
N GLU A 292 10.06 22.50 2.90
CA GLU A 292 8.69 23.05 2.79
C GLU A 292 7.72 22.49 3.86
N GLY A 293 8.20 21.66 4.79
CA GLY A 293 7.35 21.04 5.80
C GLY A 293 6.38 20.00 5.22
N VAL A 294 6.70 19.42 4.06
CA VAL A 294 5.86 18.50 3.30
C VAL A 294 6.40 17.07 3.41
N THR A 295 5.52 16.15 3.79
CA THR A 295 5.86 14.72 3.88
C THR A 295 6.32 14.17 2.54
N TYR A 296 7.43 13.43 2.54
CA TYR A 296 8.03 12.83 1.36
C TYR A 296 8.03 11.30 1.45
N ILE A 297 7.54 10.63 0.41
CA ILE A 297 7.46 9.16 0.34
C ILE A 297 8.27 8.64 -0.84
N ASN A 298 9.22 7.73 -0.59
CA ASN A 298 10.00 7.08 -1.62
C ASN A 298 9.36 5.74 -2.04
N GLY A 299 8.79 5.70 -3.25
CA GLY A 299 8.19 4.50 -3.83
C GLY A 299 9.16 3.60 -4.61
N ALA A 300 10.44 3.98 -4.69
CA ALA A 300 11.49 3.28 -5.43
C ALA A 300 12.61 2.78 -4.48
N PRO A 301 13.52 1.90 -4.93
CA PRO A 301 14.44 1.20 -4.03
C PRO A 301 15.76 1.93 -3.75
N GLN A 302 16.07 3.04 -4.42
CA GLN A 302 17.31 3.78 -4.16
C GLN A 302 17.34 4.33 -2.72
N ASN A 303 18.54 4.49 -2.17
CA ASN A 303 18.80 4.96 -0.80
C ASN A 303 18.67 6.49 -0.65
N THR A 304 17.53 7.06 -1.09
CA THR A 304 17.21 8.49 -0.99
C THR A 304 17.43 9.05 0.42
N PHE A 305 17.05 8.26 1.43
CA PHE A 305 17.11 8.64 2.85
C PHE A 305 18.49 8.36 3.46
N VAL A 306 19.52 9.00 2.89
CA VAL A 306 20.86 9.05 3.50
C VAL A 306 20.80 9.67 4.91
N PRO A 307 21.77 9.39 5.80
CA PRO A 307 21.71 9.82 7.21
C PRO A 307 21.42 11.31 7.40
N GLY A 308 22.05 12.17 6.58
CA GLY A 308 21.80 13.61 6.62
C GLY A 308 20.39 14.03 6.20
N CYS A 309 19.73 13.27 5.32
CA CYS A 309 18.33 13.48 4.95
C CYS A 309 17.39 13.10 6.10
N VAL A 310 17.68 11.97 6.79
CA VAL A 310 16.92 11.54 7.97
C VAL A 310 17.06 12.57 9.09
N GLU A 311 18.29 12.99 9.38
CA GLU A 311 18.56 14.02 10.40
C GLU A 311 17.83 15.34 10.09
N LEU A 312 17.79 15.76 8.82
CA LEU A 312 17.07 16.95 8.40
C LEU A 312 15.56 16.82 8.66
N ALA A 313 14.96 15.68 8.32
CA ALA A 313 13.55 15.39 8.58
C ALA A 313 13.23 15.38 10.09
N GLU A 314 14.13 14.85 10.91
CA GLU A 314 13.99 14.82 12.38
C GLU A 314 14.13 16.21 13.02
N LYS A 315 15.02 17.04 12.49
CA LYS A 315 15.20 18.44 12.92
C LYS A 315 13.96 19.28 12.61
N LEU A 316 13.40 19.13 11.41
CA LEU A 316 12.24 19.90 10.96
C LEU A 316 10.88 19.26 11.27
N LYS A 317 10.88 18.08 11.93
CA LYS A 317 9.67 17.34 12.31
C LYS A 317 8.74 17.06 11.12
N VAL A 318 9.33 16.71 9.99
CA VAL A 318 8.63 16.32 8.77
C VAL A 318 8.71 14.81 8.61
N TYR A 319 7.63 14.21 8.12
CA TYR A 319 7.62 12.77 7.91
C TYR A 319 8.29 12.37 6.60
N ILE A 320 9.00 11.25 6.66
CA ILE A 320 9.55 10.52 5.53
C ILE A 320 9.17 9.04 5.64
N ALA A 321 8.95 8.39 4.50
CA ALA A 321 8.62 6.98 4.44
C ALA A 321 9.08 6.33 3.14
N GLY A 322 9.30 5.02 3.17
CA GLY A 322 9.85 4.24 2.08
C GLY A 322 10.44 2.94 2.62
N ASP A 323 11.15 2.14 1.84
CA ASP A 323 11.46 2.29 0.42
C ASP A 323 10.83 1.16 -0.43
N ASP A 324 10.59 1.46 -1.70
CA ASP A 324 10.10 0.56 -2.77
C ASP A 324 8.70 -0.06 -2.54
N PHE A 325 7.75 0.13 -3.48
CA PHE A 325 6.38 -0.40 -3.31
C PHE A 325 6.31 -1.92 -3.15
N LYS A 326 5.61 -2.42 -2.14
CA LYS A 326 5.38 -3.86 -1.97
C LYS A 326 4.09 -4.31 -2.67
N SER A 327 4.14 -4.45 -3.99
CA SER A 327 3.00 -4.79 -4.86
C SER A 327 2.67 -6.29 -4.92
N GLY A 328 3.39 -7.07 -5.74
CA GLY A 328 3.07 -8.46 -6.07
C GLY A 328 3.99 -9.49 -5.40
N GLN A 329 5.06 -9.89 -6.10
CA GLN A 329 5.97 -10.98 -5.67
C GLN A 329 6.47 -10.82 -4.24
N THR A 330 7.05 -9.68 -3.89
CA THR A 330 7.62 -9.47 -2.55
C THR A 330 6.54 -9.45 -1.46
N LYS A 331 5.33 -8.99 -1.78
CA LYS A 331 4.19 -9.03 -0.84
C LYS A 331 3.83 -10.47 -0.50
N LEU A 332 3.71 -11.33 -1.52
CA LEU A 332 3.48 -12.76 -1.33
C LEU A 332 4.64 -13.46 -0.61
N LYS A 333 5.90 -13.15 -0.96
CA LYS A 333 7.09 -13.68 -0.29
C LYS A 333 7.07 -13.38 1.22
N SER A 334 6.75 -12.15 1.61
CA SER A 334 6.66 -11.77 3.02
C SER A 334 5.53 -12.46 3.80
N VAL A 335 4.57 -13.08 3.10
CA VAL A 335 3.55 -13.95 3.70
C VAL A 335 4.04 -15.38 3.77
N LEU A 336 4.58 -15.92 2.66
CA LEU A 336 5.01 -17.31 2.58
C LEU A 336 6.14 -17.62 3.56
N VAL A 337 7.15 -16.75 3.67
CA VAL A 337 8.29 -16.98 4.57
C VAL A 337 7.87 -16.92 6.04
N ASP A 338 7.00 -15.97 6.42
CA ASP A 338 6.43 -15.89 7.77
C ASP A 338 5.61 -17.14 8.09
N PHE A 339 4.79 -17.62 7.13
CA PHE A 339 4.05 -18.87 7.26
C PHE A 339 4.97 -20.09 7.44
N LEU A 340 5.96 -20.28 6.56
CA LEU A 340 6.84 -21.45 6.58
C LEU A 340 7.63 -21.51 7.89
N VAL A 341 8.31 -20.42 8.25
CA VAL A 341 9.09 -20.34 9.49
C VAL A 341 8.18 -20.46 10.73
N GLY A 342 7.01 -19.82 10.70
CA GLY A 342 6.01 -19.90 11.77
C GLY A 342 5.42 -21.30 11.96
N ALA A 343 5.39 -22.10 10.90
CA ALA A 343 4.98 -23.52 10.94
C ALA A 343 6.11 -24.48 11.34
N GLY A 344 7.32 -23.98 11.63
CA GLY A 344 8.48 -24.82 11.94
C GLY A 344 9.10 -25.49 10.71
N ILE A 345 8.81 -25.00 9.51
CA ILE A 345 9.40 -25.45 8.25
C ILE A 345 10.61 -24.54 7.96
N LYS A 346 11.75 -25.12 7.56
CA LYS A 346 12.99 -24.38 7.33
C LYS A 346 13.21 -24.11 5.85
N PRO A 347 12.85 -22.94 5.31
CA PRO A 347 13.33 -22.50 3.99
C PRO A 347 14.85 -22.61 3.88
N THR A 348 15.34 -23.29 2.86
CA THR A 348 16.78 -23.43 2.57
C THR A 348 17.17 -22.81 1.24
N SER A 349 16.22 -22.67 0.31
CA SER A 349 16.44 -21.98 -0.95
C SER A 349 15.20 -21.20 -1.38
N ILE A 350 15.39 -19.94 -1.78
CA ILE A 350 14.38 -19.03 -2.30
C ILE A 350 14.91 -18.45 -3.59
N VAL A 351 14.32 -18.83 -4.73
CA VAL A 351 14.73 -18.33 -6.04
C VAL A 351 13.58 -17.55 -6.65
N SER A 352 13.80 -16.26 -6.93
CA SER A 352 12.76 -15.31 -7.37
C SER A 352 13.09 -14.72 -8.75
N TYR A 353 12.53 -15.29 -9.80
CA TYR A 353 12.63 -14.77 -11.16
C TYR A 353 11.52 -13.78 -11.48
N ASN A 354 11.84 -12.77 -12.29
CA ASN A 354 10.89 -11.77 -12.76
C ASN A 354 11.21 -11.37 -14.20
N HIS A 355 10.19 -11.16 -15.02
CA HIS A 355 10.34 -10.42 -16.27
C HIS A 355 9.15 -9.50 -16.56
N LEU A 356 9.43 -8.34 -17.14
CA LEU A 356 8.46 -7.29 -17.48
C LEU A 356 8.95 -6.47 -18.68
N GLY A 357 8.03 -5.86 -19.41
CA GLY A 357 8.28 -5.17 -20.69
C GLY A 357 7.93 -3.68 -20.69
N ASN A 358 7.56 -3.11 -19.54
CA ASN A 358 7.29 -1.69 -19.38
C ASN A 358 8.60 -0.88 -19.15
N ASN A 359 8.48 0.44 -18.96
CA ASN A 359 9.64 1.31 -18.78
C ASN A 359 10.42 1.02 -17.48
N ASP A 360 9.76 0.47 -16.45
CA ASP A 360 10.46 0.02 -15.24
C ASP A 360 11.42 -1.13 -15.58
N GLY A 361 10.94 -2.15 -16.29
CA GLY A 361 11.80 -3.23 -16.79
C GLY A 361 12.93 -2.74 -17.68
N LEU A 362 12.66 -1.78 -18.56
CA LEU A 362 13.69 -1.18 -19.43
C LEU A 362 14.77 -0.47 -18.61
N ASN A 363 14.39 0.33 -17.61
CA ASN A 363 15.34 1.00 -16.72
C ASN A 363 16.15 0.01 -15.87
N LEU A 364 15.50 -1.04 -15.35
CA LEU A 364 16.12 -2.08 -14.54
C LEU A 364 16.97 -3.08 -15.36
N SER A 365 17.04 -2.92 -16.69
CA SER A 365 17.99 -3.71 -17.50
C SER A 365 19.45 -3.29 -17.28
N ALA A 366 19.68 -2.09 -16.75
CA ALA A 366 21.01 -1.62 -16.38
C ALA A 366 21.45 -2.21 -15.01
N PRO A 367 22.70 -2.69 -14.86
CA PRO A 367 23.15 -3.35 -13.62
C PRO A 367 23.05 -2.48 -12.36
N GLN A 368 23.37 -1.19 -12.46
CA GLN A 368 23.38 -0.29 -11.29
C GLN A 368 21.98 0.01 -10.75
N THR A 369 20.99 0.18 -11.62
CA THR A 369 19.58 0.37 -11.21
C THR A 369 18.95 -0.96 -10.77
N PHE A 370 19.35 -2.08 -11.38
CA PHE A 370 18.97 -3.42 -10.93
C PHE A 370 19.45 -3.69 -9.50
N ARG A 371 20.70 -3.32 -9.17
CA ARG A 371 21.29 -3.55 -7.84
C ARG A 371 20.44 -2.94 -6.72
N SER A 372 19.89 -1.74 -6.91
CA SER A 372 18.96 -1.12 -5.96
C SER A 372 17.76 -2.02 -5.67
N LYS A 373 17.15 -2.58 -6.73
CA LYS A 373 15.97 -3.46 -6.63
C LYS A 373 16.31 -4.84 -6.08
N GLU A 374 17.50 -5.33 -6.36
CA GLU A 374 18.00 -6.61 -5.85
C GLU A 374 18.12 -6.57 -4.32
N ILE A 375 18.70 -5.50 -3.78
CA ILE A 375 18.86 -5.32 -2.32
C ILE A 375 17.49 -5.28 -1.64
N SER A 376 16.54 -4.44 -2.12
CA SER A 376 15.22 -4.30 -1.49
C SER A 376 14.38 -5.59 -1.53
N LYS A 377 14.58 -6.43 -2.54
CA LYS A 377 13.88 -7.72 -2.69
C LYS A 377 14.52 -8.86 -1.89
N SER A 378 15.80 -8.74 -1.53
CA SER A 378 16.55 -9.77 -0.83
C SER A 378 16.36 -9.67 0.69
N ASN A 379 16.43 -8.45 1.24
CA ASN A 379 16.39 -8.23 2.69
C ASN A 379 15.07 -8.60 3.38
N VAL A 380 13.99 -8.84 2.61
CA VAL A 380 12.64 -9.10 3.14
C VAL A 380 12.52 -10.39 3.96
N VAL A 381 13.52 -11.29 3.90
CA VAL A 381 13.51 -12.59 4.61
C VAL A 381 14.38 -12.59 5.86
N ASP A 382 15.25 -11.59 6.03
CA ASP A 382 16.30 -11.60 7.05
C ASP A 382 15.76 -11.62 8.48
N ASP A 383 14.74 -10.83 8.78
CA ASP A 383 14.12 -10.75 10.11
C ASP A 383 13.41 -12.06 10.47
N MET A 384 12.80 -12.73 9.49
CA MET A 384 12.14 -14.01 9.72
C MET A 384 13.13 -15.15 9.98
N VAL A 385 14.23 -15.19 9.23
CA VAL A 385 15.32 -16.14 9.48
C VAL A 385 15.89 -15.93 10.89
N ALA A 386 16.18 -14.67 11.26
CA ALA A 386 16.68 -14.33 12.58
C ALA A 386 15.69 -14.61 13.74
N SER A 387 14.39 -14.69 13.45
CA SER A 387 13.36 -14.90 14.48
C SER A 387 13.31 -16.32 15.05
N ASN A 388 13.93 -17.31 14.38
CA ASN A 388 13.83 -18.71 14.78
C ASN A 388 15.21 -19.40 14.84
N PRO A 389 15.92 -19.29 15.98
CA PRO A 389 17.24 -19.89 16.16
C PRO A 389 17.21 -21.42 16.31
N VAL A 390 16.03 -22.04 16.36
CA VAL A 390 15.88 -23.51 16.33
C VAL A 390 16.04 -24.03 14.90
N LEU A 391 15.53 -23.29 13.92
CA LEU A 391 15.63 -23.67 12.50
C LEU A 391 16.97 -23.22 11.91
N TYR A 392 17.45 -22.03 12.26
CA TYR A 392 18.66 -21.44 11.69
C TYR A 392 19.76 -21.29 12.75
N GLY A 393 20.95 -21.78 12.42
CA GLY A 393 22.15 -21.51 13.19
C GLY A 393 22.57 -20.04 13.14
N ARG A 394 23.60 -19.70 13.91
CA ARG A 394 24.17 -18.35 13.89
C ARG A 394 24.69 -18.03 12.48
N ASP A 395 24.25 -16.90 11.95
CA ASP A 395 24.59 -16.41 10.60
C ASP A 395 24.17 -17.34 9.44
N GLU A 396 23.36 -18.38 9.72
CA GLU A 396 22.79 -19.26 8.69
C GLU A 396 21.67 -18.53 7.95
N LYS A 397 21.70 -18.57 6.62
CA LYS A 397 20.66 -18.02 5.75
C LYS A 397 20.31 -19.02 4.64
N PRO A 398 19.06 -19.01 4.15
CA PRO A 398 18.74 -19.74 2.93
C PRO A 398 19.52 -19.16 1.74
N ASP A 399 19.79 -19.98 0.74
CA ASP A 399 20.18 -19.48 -0.58
C ASP A 399 19.08 -18.55 -1.09
N HIS A 400 19.44 -17.33 -1.47
CA HIS A 400 18.48 -16.36 -1.96
C HIS A 400 18.96 -15.69 -3.25
N CYS A 401 18.25 -15.95 -4.35
CA CYS A 401 18.55 -15.38 -5.66
C CYS A 401 17.36 -14.55 -6.18
N VAL A 402 17.64 -13.35 -6.67
CA VAL A 402 16.64 -12.46 -7.28
C VAL A 402 17.08 -12.12 -8.70
N VAL A 403 16.19 -12.34 -9.67
CA VAL A 403 16.45 -12.03 -11.08
C VAL A 403 15.34 -11.16 -11.63
N ILE A 404 15.72 -10.14 -12.41
CA ILE A 404 14.81 -9.31 -13.20
C ILE A 404 15.34 -9.24 -14.63
N LYS A 405 14.48 -9.51 -15.62
CA LYS A 405 14.80 -9.39 -17.03
C LYS A 405 13.80 -8.49 -17.76
N TYR A 406 14.31 -7.69 -18.69
CA TYR A 406 13.48 -6.91 -19.59
C TYR A 406 13.00 -7.77 -20.75
N VAL A 407 11.69 -7.94 -20.87
CA VAL A 407 11.05 -8.71 -21.95
C VAL A 407 9.91 -7.86 -22.52
N PRO A 408 10.14 -7.10 -23.60
CA PRO A 408 9.18 -6.11 -24.12
C PRO A 408 7.77 -6.64 -24.35
N TYR A 409 7.66 -7.91 -24.78
CA TYR A 409 6.40 -8.52 -25.18
C TYR A 409 5.32 -8.50 -24.09
N VAL A 410 5.70 -8.66 -22.82
CA VAL A 410 4.70 -8.75 -21.73
C VAL A 410 4.20 -7.38 -21.24
N GLY A 411 4.79 -6.27 -21.70
CA GLY A 411 4.38 -4.93 -21.30
C GLY A 411 4.36 -4.74 -19.78
N ASP A 412 3.27 -4.19 -19.24
CA ASP A 412 3.06 -4.00 -17.79
C ASP A 412 2.70 -5.29 -17.04
N SER A 413 2.35 -6.36 -17.76
CA SER A 413 1.94 -7.68 -17.23
C SER A 413 3.17 -8.49 -16.81
N LYS A 414 3.83 -8.01 -15.75
CA LYS A 414 5.00 -8.63 -15.14
C LYS A 414 4.70 -10.08 -14.75
N ARG A 415 5.64 -10.98 -15.05
CA ARG A 415 5.60 -12.38 -14.58
C ARG A 415 6.59 -12.57 -13.45
N ALA A 416 6.13 -13.15 -12.36
CA ALA A 416 6.94 -13.60 -11.24
C ALA A 416 6.90 -15.13 -11.16
N MET A 417 8.07 -15.73 -11.03
CA MET A 417 8.23 -17.17 -10.84
C MET A 417 9.13 -17.37 -9.64
N ASP A 418 8.59 -17.99 -8.60
CA ASP A 418 9.30 -18.21 -7.34
C ASP A 418 9.33 -19.69 -7.01
N GLU A 419 10.47 -20.16 -6.53
CA GLU A 419 10.64 -21.50 -5.99
C GLU A 419 11.12 -21.38 -4.53
N TYR A 420 10.39 -22.01 -3.63
CA TYR A 420 10.73 -22.12 -2.21
C TYR A 420 11.00 -23.59 -1.90
N THR A 421 12.26 -23.93 -1.65
CA THR A 421 12.65 -25.26 -1.17
C THR A 421 12.96 -25.17 0.31
N SER A 422 12.38 -26.08 1.08
CA SER A 422 12.47 -26.11 2.54
C SER A 422 12.78 -27.51 3.05
N GLN A 423 13.53 -27.60 4.13
CA GLN A 423 13.69 -28.82 4.91
C GLN A 423 12.51 -29.00 5.87
N ILE A 424 12.05 -30.24 5.99
CA ILE A 424 11.01 -30.69 6.92
C ILE A 424 11.53 -31.89 7.73
N MET A 425 10.69 -32.46 8.60
CA MET A 425 11.09 -33.55 9.51
C MET A 425 11.78 -34.72 8.79
N MET A 426 12.69 -35.39 9.48
CA MET A 426 13.35 -36.63 9.05
C MET A 426 14.09 -36.53 7.70
N GLY A 427 14.63 -35.35 7.36
CA GLY A 427 15.37 -35.14 6.11
C GLY A 427 14.49 -34.97 4.86
N GLY A 428 13.17 -34.89 5.04
CA GLY A 428 12.25 -34.59 3.95
C GLY A 428 12.41 -33.17 3.43
N HIS A 429 11.90 -32.94 2.22
CA HIS A 429 11.88 -31.62 1.60
C HIS A 429 10.45 -31.22 1.19
N ASN A 430 10.16 -29.93 1.27
CA ASN A 430 8.97 -29.32 0.71
C ASN A 430 9.38 -28.30 -0.34
N THR A 431 8.80 -28.39 -1.54
CA THR A 431 9.04 -27.44 -2.62
C THR A 431 7.72 -26.80 -3.04
N ILE A 432 7.68 -25.47 -3.03
CA ILE A 432 6.55 -24.67 -3.50
C ILE A 432 7.01 -23.87 -4.71
N VAL A 433 6.40 -24.15 -5.86
CA VAL A 433 6.59 -23.38 -7.10
C VAL A 433 5.40 -22.46 -7.30
N VAL A 434 5.66 -21.16 -7.45
CA VAL A 434 4.65 -20.13 -7.62
C VAL A 434 4.86 -19.46 -8.96
N HIS A 435 3.81 -19.38 -9.77
CA HIS A 435 3.73 -18.49 -10.92
C HIS A 435 2.69 -17.41 -10.64
N ASN A 436 3.07 -16.14 -10.76
CA ASN A 436 2.22 -15.00 -10.49
C ASN A 436 2.27 -14.01 -11.65
N THR A 437 1.12 -13.80 -12.30
CA THR A 437 0.92 -12.73 -13.29
C THR A 437 0.49 -11.46 -12.57
N CYS A 438 1.33 -10.44 -12.61
CA CYS A 438 1.14 -9.17 -11.93
C CYS A 438 0.98 -8.07 -12.97
N GLU A 439 -0.23 -7.50 -13.10
CA GLU A 439 -0.37 -6.18 -13.74
C GLU A 439 0.22 -5.14 -12.79
N ASP A 440 1.49 -4.78 -13.00
CA ASP A 440 2.31 -4.17 -11.95
C ASP A 440 1.78 -2.80 -11.54
N SER A 441 1.32 -2.00 -12.52
CA SER A 441 0.73 -0.69 -12.26
C SER A 441 -0.62 -0.78 -11.55
N LEU A 442 -1.46 -1.76 -11.89
CA LEU A 442 -2.74 -1.98 -11.20
C LEU A 442 -2.55 -2.46 -9.75
N LEU A 443 -1.42 -3.13 -9.45
CA LEU A 443 -1.06 -3.48 -8.08
C LEU A 443 -0.36 -2.34 -7.33
N ALA A 444 0.40 -1.48 -8.02
CA ALA A 444 1.15 -0.38 -7.41
C ALA A 444 0.30 0.87 -7.15
N SER A 445 -0.59 1.26 -8.07
CA SER A 445 -1.42 2.46 -7.95
C SER A 445 -2.27 2.49 -6.66
N PRO A 446 -2.92 1.39 -6.22
CA PRO A 446 -3.63 1.38 -4.94
C PRO A 446 -2.72 1.57 -3.72
N LEU A 447 -1.46 1.14 -3.79
CA LEU A 447 -0.48 1.36 -2.71
C LEU A 447 -0.04 2.82 -2.62
N ILE A 448 0.07 3.51 -3.76
CA ILE A 448 0.32 4.97 -3.80
C ILE A 448 -0.79 5.69 -3.03
N LEU A 449 -2.05 5.31 -3.25
CA LEU A 449 -3.17 5.84 -2.48
C LEU A 449 -2.97 5.54 -0.99
N ASP A 450 -2.84 4.27 -0.61
CA ASP A 450 -2.73 3.89 0.81
C ASP A 450 -1.58 4.60 1.54
N LEU A 451 -0.43 4.77 0.89
CA LEU A 451 0.74 5.45 1.44
C LEU A 451 0.43 6.91 1.78
N VAL A 452 -0.13 7.64 0.82
CA VAL A 452 -0.50 9.04 0.97
C VAL A 452 -1.56 9.22 2.07
N ILE A 453 -2.54 8.31 2.12
CA ILE A 453 -3.69 8.40 3.02
C ILE A 453 -3.27 8.14 4.46
N LEU A 454 -2.50 7.08 4.67
CA LEU A 454 -2.00 6.74 5.98
C LEU A 454 -0.98 7.77 6.46
N ALA A 455 -0.13 8.32 5.57
CA ALA A 455 0.77 9.42 5.92
C ALA A 455 0.02 10.65 6.41
N GLU A 456 -1.01 11.11 5.66
CA GLU A 456 -1.84 12.25 6.06
C GLU A 456 -2.53 11.99 7.40
N LEU A 457 -3.06 10.77 7.60
CA LEU A 457 -3.67 10.37 8.86
C LEU A 457 -2.66 10.45 10.02
N CYS A 458 -1.42 9.99 9.82
CA CYS A 458 -0.36 10.05 10.82
C CYS A 458 0.03 11.48 11.20
N GLU A 459 -0.06 12.45 10.28
CA GLU A 459 0.10 13.89 10.60
C GLU A 459 -0.98 14.46 11.51
N ARG A 460 -2.14 13.81 11.60
CA ARG A 460 -3.22 14.24 12.49
C ARG A 460 -3.24 13.51 13.82
N ILE A 461 -2.52 12.40 13.92
CA ILE A 461 -2.41 11.61 15.15
C ILE A 461 -1.32 12.25 16.01
N THR A 462 -1.70 12.61 17.22
CA THR A 462 -0.75 12.98 18.27
C THR A 462 -1.02 12.14 19.50
N TYR A 463 0.02 11.87 20.26
CA TYR A 463 -0.11 11.11 21.49
C TYR A 463 0.88 11.58 22.54
N LYS A 464 0.63 11.17 23.78
CA LYS A 464 1.56 11.33 24.89
C LYS A 464 1.45 10.15 25.84
N THR A 465 2.53 9.94 26.57
CA THR A 465 2.62 9.02 27.69
C THR A 465 2.15 9.69 28.98
N GLU A 466 1.89 8.89 30.02
CA GLU A 466 1.62 9.42 31.37
C GLU A 466 2.74 10.28 31.94
N ARG A 467 3.97 10.11 31.45
CA ARG A 467 5.15 10.85 31.91
C ARG A 467 5.36 12.17 31.18
N GLU A 468 4.54 12.46 30.17
CA GLU A 468 4.72 13.62 29.30
C GLU A 468 3.60 14.65 29.48
N ASN A 469 4.02 15.91 29.45
CA ASN A 469 3.12 17.05 29.59
C ASN A 469 2.49 17.45 28.25
N HIS A 470 3.14 17.13 27.12
CA HIS A 470 2.75 17.59 25.78
C HIS A 470 2.51 16.43 24.83
N PHE A 471 1.52 16.60 23.95
CA PHE A 471 1.28 15.71 22.82
C PHE A 471 2.36 15.91 21.76
N HIS A 472 2.81 14.81 21.17
CA HIS A 472 3.75 14.80 20.05
C HIS A 472 3.27 13.85 18.95
N GLY A 473 3.81 14.00 17.75
CA GLY A 473 3.52 13.12 16.62
C GLY A 473 4.33 11.82 16.67
N PHE A 474 4.32 11.07 15.57
CA PHE A 474 5.23 9.94 15.40
C PHE A 474 6.68 10.42 15.21
N ASN A 475 7.63 9.47 15.20
CA ASN A 475 8.97 9.75 14.70
C ASN A 475 8.90 10.18 13.22
N SER A 476 9.85 11.02 12.77
CA SER A 476 9.93 11.49 11.38
C SER A 476 9.97 10.33 10.37
N VAL A 477 10.57 9.20 10.72
CA VAL A 477 10.51 7.97 9.93
C VAL A 477 9.20 7.21 10.24
N LEU A 478 8.25 7.25 9.32
CA LEU A 478 6.92 6.62 9.48
C LEU A 478 6.96 5.12 9.18
N SER A 479 7.57 4.33 10.06
CA SER A 479 7.62 2.86 9.95
C SER A 479 6.24 2.18 9.98
N ILE A 480 5.17 2.87 10.38
CA ILE A 480 3.78 2.38 10.24
C ILE A 480 3.40 2.07 8.78
N LEU A 481 4.07 2.71 7.82
CA LEU A 481 3.84 2.50 6.38
C LEU A 481 4.55 1.26 5.82
N SER A 482 5.28 0.50 6.64
CA SER A 482 6.04 -0.69 6.21
C SER A 482 5.22 -1.76 5.51
N PHE A 483 3.90 -1.84 5.77
CA PHE A 483 2.99 -2.73 5.05
C PHE A 483 3.02 -2.52 3.53
N LEU A 484 3.32 -1.30 3.09
CA LEU A 484 3.27 -0.86 1.69
C LEU A 484 4.67 -0.78 1.05
N CYS A 485 5.73 -1.00 1.83
CA CYS A 485 7.13 -0.88 1.41
C CYS A 485 7.85 -2.24 1.47
N LYS A 486 8.81 -2.46 0.56
CA LYS A 486 9.62 -3.70 0.51
C LYS A 486 10.79 -3.64 1.48
N ALA A 487 11.48 -2.50 1.53
CA ALA A 487 12.62 -2.25 2.38
C ALA A 487 12.26 -1.10 3.34
N PRO A 488 11.47 -1.37 4.39
CA PRO A 488 10.93 -0.32 5.23
C PRO A 488 12.04 0.46 5.93
N LEU A 489 12.02 1.78 5.79
CA LEU A 489 12.82 2.69 6.61
C LEU A 489 12.25 2.68 8.03
N VAL A 490 13.14 2.51 9.02
CA VAL A 490 12.77 2.47 10.44
C VAL A 490 13.60 3.48 11.25
N PRO A 491 13.08 3.99 12.38
CA PRO A 491 13.85 4.85 13.27
C PRO A 491 15.18 4.20 13.69
N ALA A 492 16.22 5.02 13.87
CA ALA A 492 17.54 4.55 14.29
C ALA A 492 17.47 3.67 15.55
N GLY A 493 18.15 2.53 15.51
CA GLY A 493 18.21 1.57 16.63
C GLY A 493 16.96 0.69 16.80
N THR A 494 15.98 0.76 15.90
CA THR A 494 14.77 -0.09 15.95
C THR A 494 14.84 -1.24 14.95
N PRO A 495 14.22 -2.40 15.24
CA PRO A 495 14.26 -3.55 14.33
C PRO A 495 13.38 -3.33 13.10
N VAL A 496 13.84 -3.86 11.97
CA VAL A 496 13.02 -4.00 10.76
C VAL A 496 12.09 -5.21 10.91
N VAL A 497 10.83 -5.05 10.56
CA VAL A 497 9.83 -6.13 10.51
C VAL A 497 9.27 -6.18 9.10
N ASN A 498 9.46 -7.31 8.39
CA ASN A 498 8.97 -7.49 7.02
C ASN A 498 7.70 -8.36 6.93
N ALA A 499 7.43 -9.17 7.94
CA ALA A 499 6.25 -10.05 8.00
C ALA A 499 4.94 -9.26 7.80
N LEU A 500 4.24 -9.54 6.70
CA LEU A 500 3.15 -8.70 6.20
C LEU A 500 2.00 -8.55 7.20
N PHE A 501 1.60 -9.65 7.84
CA PHE A 501 0.47 -9.63 8.77
C PHE A 501 0.81 -8.91 10.09
N ARG A 502 2.07 -8.94 10.53
CA ARG A 502 2.51 -8.15 11.69
C ARG A 502 2.46 -6.65 11.40
N GLN A 503 2.88 -6.24 10.21
CA GLN A 503 2.78 -4.85 9.77
C GLN A 503 1.33 -4.40 9.65
N ARG A 504 0.43 -5.25 9.12
CA ARG A 504 -1.01 -4.96 9.07
C ARG A 504 -1.61 -4.83 10.47
N ALA A 505 -1.29 -5.75 11.37
CA ALA A 505 -1.75 -5.70 12.75
C ALA A 505 -1.28 -4.43 13.47
N CYS A 506 -0.09 -3.92 13.17
CA CYS A 506 0.39 -2.62 13.66
C CYS A 506 -0.55 -1.48 13.24
N ILE A 507 -0.87 -1.37 11.95
CA ILE A 507 -1.82 -0.36 11.44
C ILE A 507 -3.18 -0.50 12.13
N GLU A 508 -3.75 -1.70 12.16
CA GLU A 508 -5.05 -1.96 12.78
C GLU A 508 -5.06 -1.59 14.26
N ASN A 509 -4.03 -1.96 15.02
CA ASN A 509 -3.95 -1.67 16.44
C ASN A 509 -3.73 -0.19 16.74
N VAL A 510 -3.01 0.56 15.89
CA VAL A 510 -2.91 2.02 16.00
C VAL A 510 -4.26 2.68 15.76
N LEU A 511 -5.01 2.25 14.75
CA LEU A 511 -6.35 2.77 14.46
C LEU A 511 -7.34 2.44 15.58
N ARG A 512 -7.28 1.22 16.13
CA ARG A 512 -8.06 0.81 17.31
C ARG A 512 -7.73 1.68 18.52
N ALA A 513 -6.46 1.98 18.73
CA ALA A 513 -6.03 2.86 19.81
C ALA A 513 -6.64 4.26 19.68
N CYS A 514 -6.70 4.80 18.46
CA CYS A 514 -7.32 6.10 18.18
C CYS A 514 -8.81 6.18 18.56
N ILE A 515 -9.51 5.05 18.69
CA ILE A 515 -10.91 4.96 19.11
C ILE A 515 -11.10 4.29 20.48
N GLY A 516 -10.02 4.10 21.24
CA GLY A 516 -10.06 3.58 22.62
C GLY A 516 -10.28 2.08 22.74
N LEU A 517 -10.09 1.33 21.66
CA LEU A 517 -10.14 -0.13 21.67
C LEU A 517 -8.76 -0.72 21.96
N SER A 518 -8.74 -1.76 22.80
CA SER A 518 -7.53 -2.55 23.03
C SER A 518 -7.05 -3.27 21.76
N PRO A 519 -5.75 -3.59 21.66
CA PRO A 519 -5.23 -4.43 20.58
C PRO A 519 -5.95 -5.77 20.46
N VAL A 520 -6.01 -6.31 19.24
CA VAL A 520 -6.57 -7.66 19.02
C VAL A 520 -5.55 -8.70 19.50
N ASN A 521 -5.99 -9.61 20.38
CA ASN A 521 -5.14 -10.66 20.96
C ASN A 521 -5.43 -12.08 20.44
N HIS A 522 -6.52 -12.27 19.68
CA HIS A 522 -6.95 -13.55 19.11
C HIS A 522 -7.13 -14.72 20.10
N MET A 523 -7.19 -14.45 21.42
CA MET A 523 -7.29 -15.53 22.41
C MET A 523 -8.66 -16.19 22.39
N LEU A 524 -9.74 -15.41 22.23
CA LEU A 524 -11.13 -15.89 22.17
C LEU A 524 -11.48 -16.80 23.37
N LEU A 525 -11.06 -16.40 24.57
CA LEU A 525 -11.20 -17.22 25.79
C LEU A 525 -12.65 -17.46 26.16
N GLU A 526 -13.55 -16.55 25.78
CA GLU A 526 -15.00 -16.67 25.91
C GLU A 526 -15.60 -17.87 25.15
N TYR A 527 -14.84 -18.49 24.24
CA TYR A 527 -15.22 -19.73 23.55
C TYR A 527 -14.35 -20.94 23.94
N LYS A 528 -13.28 -20.73 24.72
CA LYS A 528 -12.30 -21.77 25.09
C LYS A 528 -12.33 -22.12 26.57
N ALA A 529 -12.90 -21.28 27.42
CA ALA A 529 -13.01 -21.54 28.85
C ALA A 529 -14.23 -22.43 29.18
N GLU A 530 -14.01 -23.44 30.01
CA GLU A 530 -15.03 -24.41 30.44
C GLU A 530 -16.20 -23.74 31.19
N LYS A 531 -15.91 -22.73 32.00
CA LYS A 531 -16.90 -21.95 32.76
C LYS A 531 -16.64 -20.46 32.53
N ILE A 532 -17.64 -19.79 31.99
CA ILE A 532 -17.66 -18.34 31.80
C ILE A 532 -18.94 -17.83 32.45
N ALA A 533 -18.82 -16.75 33.23
CA ALA A 533 -19.95 -16.08 33.84
C ALA A 533 -20.98 -15.72 32.73
N LYS A 534 -22.28 -15.95 32.99
CA LYS A 534 -23.32 -15.91 31.93
C LYS A 534 -23.41 -14.55 31.23
N ASP A 535 -23.05 -13.49 31.94
CA ASP A 535 -22.95 -12.10 31.52
C ASP A 535 -21.74 -11.80 30.60
N LEU A 536 -20.74 -12.68 30.56
CA LEU A 536 -19.57 -12.60 29.68
C LEU A 536 -19.69 -13.48 28.43
N ARG A 537 -20.79 -14.22 28.26
CA ARG A 537 -21.07 -14.98 27.04
C ARG A 537 -21.64 -14.03 25.98
N ALA A 538 -20.96 -13.92 24.84
CA ALA A 538 -21.54 -13.25 23.68
C ALA A 538 -22.85 -13.95 23.28
N PRO A 539 -23.90 -13.22 22.86
CA PRO A 539 -25.10 -13.84 22.32
C PRO A 539 -24.71 -14.71 21.11
N ALA A 540 -25.18 -15.96 21.08
CA ALA A 540 -24.92 -16.84 19.96
C ALA A 540 -25.49 -16.22 18.69
N VAL A 541 -24.68 -16.09 17.64
CA VAL A 541 -25.14 -15.68 16.31
C VAL A 541 -26.10 -16.76 15.83
N THR A 542 -27.39 -16.45 15.80
CA THR A 542 -28.41 -17.35 15.26
C THR A 542 -28.24 -17.43 13.74
N ALA A 543 -28.33 -18.63 13.18
CA ALA A 543 -28.15 -18.90 11.75
C ALA A 543 -29.16 -18.19 10.81
N GLU A 544 -30.07 -17.38 11.36
CA GLU A 544 -31.00 -16.55 10.58
C GLU A 544 -30.34 -15.30 9.98
N ASP A 545 -29.15 -14.89 10.45
CA ASP A 545 -28.43 -13.71 9.93
C ASP A 545 -27.42 -14.03 8.79
N SER A 546 -27.31 -15.29 8.37
CA SER A 546 -26.39 -15.69 7.30
C SER A 546 -27.08 -15.73 5.93
N LEU A 547 -26.63 -14.87 5.00
CA LEU A 547 -26.98 -14.88 3.56
C LEU A 547 -26.38 -16.08 2.79
N VAL A 548 -26.32 -17.26 3.41
CA VAL A 548 -25.72 -18.46 2.80
C VAL A 548 -26.83 -19.39 2.36
N ASP A 549 -26.94 -19.55 1.05
CA ASP A 549 -27.86 -20.44 0.37
C ASP A 549 -27.65 -21.89 0.87
N LYS A 550 -28.75 -22.59 1.19
CA LYS A 550 -28.74 -23.92 1.82
C LYS A 550 -28.28 -24.98 0.81
N LYS A 551 -26.97 -25.11 0.61
CA LYS A 551 -26.35 -26.32 0.05
C LYS A 551 -25.58 -27.06 1.13
N GLU A 552 -25.77 -28.38 1.16
CA GLU A 552 -25.20 -29.29 2.15
C GLU A 552 -23.71 -29.05 2.33
N VAL A 553 -23.35 -28.53 3.51
CA VAL A 553 -21.97 -28.42 3.94
C VAL A 553 -21.54 -29.80 4.42
N HIS A 554 -20.59 -30.43 3.72
CA HIS A 554 -19.84 -31.56 4.28
C HIS A 554 -18.97 -31.05 5.42
N VAL A 555 -19.44 -31.23 6.65
CA VAL A 555 -18.72 -30.87 7.87
C VAL A 555 -17.92 -32.08 8.35
N ASN A 556 -16.59 -32.00 8.31
CA ASN A 556 -15.72 -32.83 9.15
C ASN A 556 -15.85 -32.33 10.61
N GLY A 557 -16.78 -32.90 11.36
CA GLY A 557 -17.00 -32.53 12.77
C GLY A 557 -18.43 -32.80 13.22
N VAL A 558 -18.62 -33.88 13.97
CA VAL A 558 -19.90 -34.35 14.46
C VAL A 558 -20.51 -33.36 15.48
N LYS A 559 -21.72 -32.86 15.16
CA LYS A 559 -22.82 -32.42 16.05
C LYS A 559 -22.47 -31.71 17.38
N ASN A 560 -22.72 -30.41 17.44
CA ASN A 560 -23.20 -29.68 18.63
C ASN A 560 -24.34 -28.75 18.16
N GLY A 561 -25.64 -28.86 18.47
CA GLY A 561 -26.47 -29.81 19.20
C GLY A 561 -27.96 -29.49 18.88
N PHE A 562 -28.82 -30.49 19.03
CA PHE A 562 -30.30 -30.48 19.03
C PHE A 562 -31.07 -29.86 17.84
N LEU A 563 -31.39 -30.73 16.86
CA LEU A 563 -32.65 -30.65 16.12
C LEU A 563 -33.38 -31.99 16.25
N LYS A 564 -34.48 -32.01 17.03
CA LYS A 564 -35.47 -33.11 17.00
C LYS A 564 -36.20 -33.02 15.66
N VAL A 565 -35.79 -33.83 14.69
CA VAL A 565 -36.55 -33.99 13.43
C VAL A 565 -37.65 -35.03 13.69
N LYS A 566 -38.92 -34.60 13.62
CA LYS A 566 -40.06 -35.53 13.49
C LYS A 566 -39.96 -36.21 12.14
N ALA A 567 -39.90 -37.55 12.14
CA ALA A 567 -39.90 -38.35 10.92
C ALA A 567 -41.24 -38.25 10.19
N PRO A 568 -41.29 -37.98 8.87
CA PRO A 568 -42.43 -38.34 8.05
C PRO A 568 -42.24 -39.74 7.47
N ALA A 569 -43.26 -40.57 7.64
CA ALA A 569 -43.36 -41.90 7.07
C ALA A 569 -43.59 -41.83 5.55
N LYS A 570 -42.68 -42.43 4.77
CA LYS A 570 -42.96 -43.25 3.56
C LYS A 570 -41.65 -43.73 2.92
N PRO A 571 -41.58 -44.99 2.41
CA PRO A 571 -40.36 -45.54 1.83
C PRO A 571 -40.19 -45.10 0.36
N LEU A 572 -39.01 -44.62 -0.01
CA LEU A 572 -38.61 -44.38 -1.40
C LEU A 572 -37.73 -45.52 -1.93
N ARG A 573 -37.92 -45.79 -3.23
CA ARG A 573 -37.45 -46.95 -4.03
C ARG A 573 -35.92 -47.09 -4.10
N LYS A 574 -35.48 -48.34 -4.31
CA LYS A 574 -34.07 -48.74 -4.52
C LYS A 574 -33.45 -48.07 -5.77
N PRO A 575 -32.16 -47.70 -5.74
CA PRO A 575 -31.45 -47.15 -6.89
C PRO A 575 -30.89 -48.24 -7.82
N THR A 576 -30.99 -48.00 -9.12
CA THR A 576 -30.33 -48.73 -10.21
C THR A 576 -28.87 -48.31 -10.33
N TYR A 577 -27.94 -49.27 -10.33
CA TYR A 577 -26.53 -49.09 -10.65
C TYR A 577 -26.30 -49.10 -12.16
N TYR A 578 -25.46 -48.19 -12.66
CA TYR A 578 -24.86 -48.24 -13.99
C TYR A 578 -23.60 -49.12 -13.93
N GLU A 579 -23.62 -50.25 -14.61
CA GLU A 579 -22.45 -51.09 -14.88
C GLU A 579 -21.66 -50.53 -16.07
N ASN A 580 -20.35 -50.33 -15.91
CA ASN A 580 -19.40 -50.22 -17.01
C ASN A 580 -18.57 -51.51 -17.01
N ARG A 581 -18.85 -52.40 -17.96
CA ARG A 581 -18.04 -53.59 -18.26
C ARG A 581 -16.87 -53.17 -19.16
N ASN A 582 -15.64 -53.30 -18.67
CA ASN A 582 -14.48 -53.54 -19.51
C ASN A 582 -14.00 -54.97 -19.20
N GLU A 583 -14.03 -55.79 -20.23
CA GLU A 583 -13.58 -57.18 -20.23
C GLU A 583 -12.05 -57.23 -20.15
N LEU A 584 -11.53 -57.91 -19.13
CA LEU A 584 -10.18 -58.46 -19.09
C LEU A 584 -10.31 -59.94 -18.76
N SER A 585 -10.26 -60.77 -19.80
CA SER A 585 -10.13 -62.22 -19.68
C SER A 585 -8.66 -62.60 -19.71
N GLU A 586 -8.20 -63.16 -18.60
CA GLU A 586 -7.25 -64.27 -18.43
C GLU A 586 -6.39 -64.67 -19.64
N MET A 587 -5.07 -64.59 -19.47
CA MET A 587 -4.16 -65.70 -19.76
C MET A 587 -3.04 -65.74 -18.71
N GLN A 588 -2.94 -66.87 -18.02
CA GLN A 588 -1.71 -67.45 -17.48
C GLN A 588 -1.64 -68.89 -18.00
N PRO A 589 -0.46 -69.54 -18.06
CA PRO A 589 0.86 -69.12 -17.56
C PRO A 589 1.73 -68.38 -18.58
#